data_AF-A0A6L4AMF8-F1
#
_entry.id   AF-A0A6L4AMF8-F1
#
_cell.length_a   1.000
_cell.length_b   1.000
_cell.length_c   1.000
_cell.angle_alpha   90.00
_cell.angle_beta   90.00
_cell.angle_gamma   90.00
#
_symmetry.space_group_name_H-M   'P 1'
#
loop_
_entity.id
_entity.type
_entity.pdbx_description
1 polymer ?
#
loop_
_entity_poly.entity_id
_entity_poly.type
_entity_poly.pdbx_seq_one_letter_code
_entity_poly.pdbx_strand_id
1 'polypeptide(L)'
;PSAGHSAPPPPPPVPSAHRTATSATTAGQLVPPVSATETGELGTEEIARRMIQVMAAAANADGMMDEREEQAILDRLRGLDISQEERLYLLDELHHPKEVAALVAGISDPATARAMYTLACATIEIDTEAERAWLDRLANGLGLSPAVQKFIEEQNG
;
A
#
# COMPACT_ATOMS: atom_id res chain seq x y z
N PRO A 1 -30.70 15.94 -82.89
CA PRO A 1 -31.15 14.54 -82.95
C PRO A 1 -30.66 13.81 -81.70
N SER A 2 -31.56 13.02 -81.10
CA SER A 2 -31.45 12.39 -79.78
C SER A 2 -30.56 11.14 -79.74
N ALA A 3 -30.25 10.73 -78.51
CA ALA A 3 -29.93 9.38 -78.00
C ALA A 3 -28.45 8.99 -77.84
N GLY A 4 -28.11 8.61 -76.60
CA GLY A 4 -26.82 8.06 -76.20
C GLY A 4 -26.80 7.57 -74.75
N HIS A 5 -27.44 6.41 -74.52
CA HIS A 5 -27.11 5.32 -73.60
C HIS A 5 -26.71 5.57 -72.11
N SER A 6 -27.55 4.97 -71.25
CA SER A 6 -27.32 4.41 -69.90
C SER A 6 -26.01 4.69 -69.16
N ALA A 7 -26.14 5.34 -68.00
CA ALA A 7 -25.11 5.40 -66.96
C ALA A 7 -24.96 4.03 -66.22
N PRO A 8 -23.76 3.68 -65.73
CA PRO A 8 -23.54 2.50 -64.90
C PRO A 8 -24.09 2.68 -63.46
N PRO A 9 -24.42 1.60 -62.72
CA PRO A 9 -24.87 1.69 -61.35
C PRO A 9 -23.73 2.08 -60.38
N PRO A 10 -24.02 2.72 -59.24
CA PRO A 10 -23.02 3.11 -58.24
C PRO A 10 -22.51 1.91 -57.40
N PRO A 11 -21.27 1.98 -56.87
CA PRO A 11 -20.71 0.97 -55.96
C PRO A 11 -21.34 1.04 -54.54
N PRO A 12 -21.27 -0.06 -53.74
CA PRO A 12 -21.75 -0.07 -52.36
C PRO A 12 -20.85 0.75 -51.40
N PRO A 13 -21.39 1.28 -50.29
CA PRO A 13 -20.60 2.05 -49.33
C PRO A 13 -19.70 1.17 -48.46
N VAL A 14 -18.44 1.58 -48.32
CA VAL A 14 -17.53 1.07 -47.27
C VAL A 14 -17.78 1.83 -45.95
N PRO A 15 -17.77 1.17 -44.78
CA PRO A 15 -17.81 1.86 -43.51
C PRO A 15 -16.37 2.14 -43.04
N SER A 16 -15.93 3.39 -43.11
CA SER A 16 -14.70 3.83 -42.44
C SER A 16 -14.97 5.05 -41.57
N ALA A 17 -15.09 4.72 -40.29
CA ALA A 17 -14.77 5.50 -39.10
C ALA A 17 -14.71 7.03 -39.25
N HIS A 18 -15.67 7.66 -38.57
CA HIS A 18 -15.64 9.05 -38.13
C HIS A 18 -14.26 9.43 -37.57
N ARG A 19 -13.64 10.42 -38.21
CA ARG A 19 -12.53 11.18 -37.65
C ARG A 19 -13.16 12.37 -36.93
N THR A 20 -13.34 12.29 -35.62
CA THR A 20 -13.73 13.44 -34.80
C THR A 20 -12.48 14.18 -34.34
N ALA A 21 -12.50 15.48 -34.57
CA ALA A 21 -11.52 16.43 -34.10
C ALA A 21 -11.71 16.75 -32.60
N THR A 22 -10.58 17.06 -31.97
CA THR A 22 -10.32 17.91 -30.80
C THR A 22 -11.38 19.03 -30.62
N SER A 23 -11.83 19.48 -29.44
CA SER A 23 -11.16 19.75 -28.16
C SER A 23 -12.16 19.98 -27.01
N ALA A 24 -11.65 19.86 -25.77
CA ALA A 24 -12.05 20.55 -24.54
C ALA A 24 -13.28 20.04 -23.75
N THR A 25 -13.02 19.22 -22.71
CA THR A 25 -13.66 19.39 -21.40
C THR A 25 -12.73 18.97 -20.25
N THR A 26 -12.39 19.96 -19.44
CA THR A 26 -12.24 19.99 -17.98
C THR A 26 -12.38 18.69 -17.18
N ALA A 27 -11.38 18.50 -16.31
CA ALA A 27 -11.36 17.93 -14.96
C ALA A 27 -11.84 16.48 -14.73
N GLY A 28 -10.97 15.73 -14.06
CA GLY A 28 -11.26 14.40 -13.51
C GLY A 28 -10.34 13.36 -14.12
N GLN A 29 -9.11 13.28 -13.62
CA GLN A 29 -8.24 12.14 -13.81
C GLN A 29 -8.94 10.90 -13.24
N LEU A 30 -9.76 10.24 -14.05
CA LEU A 30 -10.25 8.91 -13.78
C LEU A 30 -9.07 7.97 -14.01
N VAL A 31 -8.38 7.65 -12.92
CA VAL A 31 -7.51 6.48 -12.85
C VAL A 31 -8.33 5.27 -13.31
N PRO A 32 -7.78 4.37 -14.15
CA PRO A 32 -8.48 3.14 -14.49
C PRO A 32 -8.74 2.34 -13.19
N PRO A 33 -9.90 1.67 -13.04
CA PRO A 33 -10.02 0.65 -12.01
C PRO A 33 -9.01 -0.43 -12.38
N VAL A 34 -7.90 -0.50 -11.65
CA VAL A 34 -7.00 -1.65 -11.71
C VAL A 34 -7.84 -2.87 -11.35
N SER A 35 -8.23 -3.61 -12.39
CA SER A 35 -8.87 -4.90 -12.21
C SER A 35 -7.88 -5.76 -11.46
N ALA A 36 -8.32 -6.25 -10.30
CA ALA A 36 -7.65 -7.20 -9.44
C ALA A 36 -6.98 -8.27 -10.30
N THR A 37 -5.66 -8.13 -10.47
CA THR A 37 -4.81 -9.23 -10.92
C THR A 37 -4.35 -9.88 -9.64
N GLU A 38 -5.12 -10.89 -9.23
CA GLU A 38 -4.73 -11.87 -8.23
C GLU A 38 -3.44 -12.57 -8.71
N THR A 39 -2.30 -11.98 -8.35
CA THR A 39 -0.97 -12.55 -8.56
C THR A 39 -0.13 -12.19 -7.35
N GLY A 40 -0.26 -12.94 -6.26
CA GLY A 40 0.74 -13.05 -5.20
C GLY A 40 1.21 -11.79 -4.47
N GLU A 41 0.55 -10.65 -4.67
CA GLU A 41 0.93 -9.35 -4.10
C GLU A 41 -0.18 -8.92 -3.13
N LEU A 42 0.21 -8.56 -1.90
CA LEU A 42 -0.75 -8.10 -0.89
C LEU A 42 -1.43 -6.83 -1.43
N GLY A 43 -2.75 -6.77 -1.35
CA GLY A 43 -3.49 -5.57 -1.74
C GLY A 43 -3.12 -4.37 -0.87
N THR A 44 -3.29 -3.16 -1.38
CA THR A 44 -2.94 -1.90 -0.70
C THR A 44 -3.57 -1.80 0.70
N GLU A 45 -4.82 -2.23 0.86
CA GLU A 45 -5.50 -2.26 2.17
C GLU A 45 -4.86 -3.25 3.16
N GLU A 46 -4.42 -4.43 2.69
CA GLU A 46 -3.73 -5.40 3.54
C GLU A 46 -2.35 -4.90 3.96
N ILE A 47 -1.62 -4.24 3.04
CA ILE A 47 -0.34 -3.61 3.36
C ILE A 47 -0.55 -2.51 4.41
N ALA A 48 -1.56 -1.66 4.23
CA ALA A 48 -1.89 -0.61 5.20
C ALA A 48 -2.25 -1.19 6.57
N ARG A 49 -3.05 -2.27 6.61
CA ARG A 49 -3.36 -3.00 7.85
C ARG A 49 -2.10 -3.52 8.52
N ARG A 50 -1.20 -4.15 7.77
CA ARG A 50 0.07 -4.68 8.31
C ARG A 50 1.01 -3.61 8.81
N MET A 51 1.04 -2.45 8.15
CA MET A 51 1.80 -1.30 8.63
C MET A 51 1.33 -0.87 10.03
N ILE A 52 0.03 -0.89 10.28
CA ILE A 52 -0.53 -0.59 11.61
C ILE A 52 -0.16 -1.67 12.62
N GLN A 53 -0.26 -2.94 12.25
CA GLN A 53 0.14 -4.05 13.11
C GLN A 53 1.63 -4.00 13.45
N VAL A 54 2.48 -3.57 12.50
CA VAL A 54 3.91 -3.32 12.76
C VAL A 54 4.12 -2.17 13.72
N MET A 55 3.37 -1.08 13.61
CA MET A 55 3.46 0.01 14.59
C MET A 55 3.06 -0.46 15.99
N ALA A 56 1.97 -1.22 16.11
CA ALA A 56 1.53 -1.79 17.38
C ALA A 56 2.57 -2.74 17.98
N ALA A 57 3.10 -3.67 17.17
CA ALA A 57 4.10 -4.62 17.61
C ALA A 57 5.47 -3.97 17.90
N ALA A 58 5.82 -2.89 17.20
CA ALA A 58 7.01 -2.10 17.48
C ALA A 58 6.88 -1.36 18.81
N ALA A 59 5.76 -0.68 19.05
CA ALA A 59 5.48 0.04 20.30
C ALA A 59 5.34 -0.88 21.52
N ASN A 60 5.13 -2.19 21.33
CA ASN A 60 5.07 -3.17 22.41
C ASN A 60 6.31 -4.08 22.45
N ALA A 61 7.39 -3.76 21.74
CA ALA A 61 8.53 -4.67 21.59
C ALA A 61 9.22 -5.05 22.91
N ASP A 62 9.20 -4.16 23.91
CA ASP A 62 9.71 -4.38 25.26
C ASP A 62 8.62 -4.92 26.24
N GLY A 63 7.37 -5.03 25.77
CA GLY A 63 6.20 -5.43 26.54
C GLY A 63 5.56 -4.31 27.36
N MET A 64 6.03 -3.07 27.25
CA MET A 64 5.56 -1.92 28.01
C MET A 64 5.00 -0.89 27.03
N MET A 65 3.70 -0.96 26.78
CA MET A 65 3.02 0.09 26.03
C MET A 65 2.45 1.13 27.00
N ASP A 66 2.93 2.37 26.95
CA ASP A 66 2.40 3.46 27.77
C ASP A 66 1.15 4.11 27.14
N GLU A 67 0.37 4.79 27.96
CA GLU A 67 -0.83 5.53 27.55
C GLU A 67 -0.54 6.52 26.42
N ARG A 68 0.66 7.13 26.38
CA ARG A 68 1.05 8.07 25.32
C ARG A 68 1.17 7.40 23.96
N GLU A 69 1.79 6.23 23.92
CA GLU A 69 1.98 5.45 22.69
C GLU A 69 0.65 4.92 22.19
N GLU A 70 -0.23 4.49 23.11
CA GLU A 70 -1.58 4.04 22.79
C GLU A 70 -2.38 5.16 22.14
N GLN A 71 -2.36 6.37 22.73
CA GLN A 71 -3.04 7.53 22.17
C GLN A 71 -2.49 7.92 20.79
N ALA A 72 -1.18 7.81 20.56
CA ALA A 72 -0.57 8.13 19.27
C ALA A 72 -1.04 7.17 18.16
N ILE A 73 -1.14 5.87 18.47
CA ILE A 73 -1.63 4.86 17.51
C ILE A 73 -3.14 5.02 17.29
N LEU A 74 -3.91 5.27 18.36
CA LEU A 74 -5.35 5.56 18.26
C LEU A 74 -5.65 6.80 17.41
N ASP A 75 -4.85 7.85 17.53
CA ASP A 75 -5.03 9.06 16.72
C ASP A 75 -4.80 8.79 15.23
N ARG A 76 -3.75 8.02 14.91
CA ARG A 76 -3.49 7.56 13.53
C ARG A 76 -4.65 6.71 13.00
N LEU A 77 -5.19 5.79 13.81
CA LEU A 77 -6.37 4.98 13.45
C LEU A 77 -7.63 5.81 13.18
N ARG A 78 -7.80 6.97 13.84
CA ARG A 78 -8.91 7.90 13.57
C ARG A 78 -8.74 8.63 12.24
N GLY A 79 -7.50 8.87 11.81
CA GLY A 79 -7.19 9.52 10.52
C GLY A 79 -7.39 8.61 9.30
N LEU A 80 -7.61 7.31 9.50
CA LEU A 80 -7.82 6.35 8.41
C LEU A 80 -9.30 6.16 8.12
N ASP A 81 -9.65 6.09 6.83
CA ASP A 81 -10.99 5.78 6.35
C ASP A 81 -11.23 4.26 6.43
N ILE A 82 -11.32 3.73 7.64
CA ILE A 82 -11.58 2.31 7.93
C ILE A 82 -12.88 2.12 8.71
N SER A 83 -13.49 0.96 8.53
CA SER A 83 -14.72 0.58 9.23
C SER A 83 -14.51 0.48 10.74
N GLN A 84 -15.58 0.67 11.51
CA GLN A 84 -15.53 0.56 12.97
C GLN A 84 -15.08 -0.83 13.44
N GLU A 85 -15.51 -1.89 12.74
CA GLU A 85 -15.10 -3.26 13.04
C GLU A 85 -13.59 -3.48 12.86
N GLU A 86 -13.03 -2.98 11.76
CA GLU A 86 -11.58 -3.00 11.50
C GLU A 86 -10.80 -2.21 12.56
N ARG A 87 -11.32 -1.06 12.99
CA ARG A 87 -10.69 -0.27 14.06
C ARG A 87 -10.67 -1.03 15.39
N LEU A 88 -11.75 -1.71 15.74
CA LEU A 88 -11.82 -2.53 16.95
C LEU A 88 -10.87 -3.72 16.87
N TYR A 89 -10.76 -4.35 15.70
CA TYR A 89 -9.80 -5.43 15.46
C TYR A 89 -8.34 -4.94 15.62
N LEU A 90 -7.99 -3.79 15.04
CA LEU A 90 -6.65 -3.21 15.19
C LEU A 90 -6.35 -2.76 16.62
N LEU A 91 -7.37 -2.35 17.37
CA LEU A 91 -7.24 -2.01 18.80
C LEU A 91 -7.00 -3.26 19.65
N ASP A 92 -7.65 -4.38 19.34
CA ASP A 92 -7.37 -5.67 20.00
C ASP A 92 -5.92 -6.13 19.71
N GLU A 93 -5.46 -6.00 18.48
CA GLU A 93 -4.06 -6.30 18.10
C GLU A 93 -3.05 -5.36 18.77
N LEU A 94 -3.48 -4.20 19.26
CA LEU A 94 -2.62 -3.31 20.05
C LEU A 94 -2.28 -3.92 21.41
N HIS A 95 -3.25 -4.61 22.03
CA HIS A 95 -3.09 -5.30 23.30
C HIS A 95 -2.53 -6.71 23.13
N HIS A 96 -2.67 -7.27 21.92
CA HIS A 96 -2.16 -8.59 21.53
C HIS A 96 -1.38 -8.50 20.21
N PRO A 97 -0.18 -7.88 20.22
CA PRO A 97 0.60 -7.67 19.00
C PRO A 97 0.99 -8.99 18.34
N LYS A 98 0.94 -9.00 17.01
CA LYS A 98 1.37 -10.16 16.21
C LYS A 98 2.86 -10.40 16.33
N GLU A 99 3.21 -11.67 16.24
CA GLU A 99 4.60 -12.07 16.03
C GLU A 99 5.13 -11.54 14.70
N VAL A 100 6.41 -11.16 14.69
CA VAL A 100 7.12 -10.64 13.51
C VAL A 100 6.91 -11.53 12.28
N ALA A 101 6.92 -12.85 12.45
CA ALA A 101 6.71 -13.81 11.36
C ALA A 101 5.37 -13.59 10.63
N ALA A 102 4.30 -13.28 11.37
CA ALA A 102 2.98 -13.02 10.79
C ALA A 102 2.93 -11.66 10.08
N LEU A 103 3.66 -10.66 10.59
CA LEU A 103 3.73 -9.31 10.01
C LEU A 103 4.42 -9.31 8.63
N VAL A 104 5.50 -10.10 8.50
CA VAL A 104 6.31 -10.15 7.27
C VAL A 104 5.81 -11.19 6.25
N ALA A 105 4.91 -12.10 6.65
CA ALA A 105 4.51 -13.26 5.83
C ALA A 105 3.93 -12.85 4.47
N GLY A 106 4.58 -13.15 3.35
CA GLY A 106 4.07 -12.78 2.02
C GLY A 106 4.39 -11.34 1.59
N ILE A 107 5.12 -10.58 2.40
CA ILE A 107 5.79 -9.36 1.94
C ILE A 107 6.96 -9.80 1.06
N SER A 108 6.79 -9.72 -0.25
CA SER A 108 7.84 -10.08 -1.22
C SER A 108 8.38 -8.86 -1.96
N ASP A 109 7.66 -7.73 -1.91
CA ASP A 109 8.06 -6.48 -2.54
C ASP A 109 9.14 -5.75 -1.71
N PRO A 110 10.34 -5.49 -2.27
CA PRO A 110 11.42 -4.83 -1.55
C PRO A 110 11.09 -3.38 -1.17
N ALA A 111 10.23 -2.68 -1.91
CA ALA A 111 9.83 -1.32 -1.55
C ALA A 111 8.95 -1.32 -0.29
N THR A 112 7.99 -2.22 -0.22
CA THR A 112 7.10 -2.45 0.92
C THR A 112 7.90 -2.90 2.14
N ALA A 113 8.85 -3.83 1.97
CA ALA A 113 9.74 -4.25 3.05
C ALA A 113 10.52 -3.08 3.66
N ARG A 114 11.11 -2.22 2.81
CA ARG A 114 11.82 -1.03 3.29
C ARG A 114 10.88 -0.05 3.98
N ALA A 115 9.71 0.22 3.41
CA ALA A 115 8.72 1.12 4.00
C ALA A 115 8.25 0.63 5.37
N MET A 116 8.02 -0.68 5.52
CA MET A 116 7.60 -1.28 6.78
C MET A 116 8.67 -1.17 7.87
N TYR A 117 9.94 -1.41 7.51
CA TYR A 117 11.06 -1.22 8.45
C TYR A 117 11.26 0.26 8.82
N THR A 118 11.16 1.18 7.85
CA THR A 118 11.21 2.63 8.13
C THR A 118 10.09 3.06 9.06
N LEU A 119 8.87 2.55 8.85
CA LEU A 119 7.73 2.86 9.72
C LEU A 119 7.97 2.35 11.14
N ALA A 120 8.54 1.15 11.30
CA ALA A 120 8.90 0.61 12.59
C ALA A 120 9.93 1.51 13.30
N CYS A 121 11.04 1.86 12.63
CA CYS A 121 12.04 2.80 13.17
C CYS A 121 11.45 4.16 13.54
N ALA A 122 10.45 4.65 12.81
CA ALA A 122 9.77 5.92 13.12
C ALA A 122 8.73 5.81 14.25
N THR A 123 8.43 4.60 14.69
CA THR A 123 7.46 4.33 15.76
C THR A 123 8.14 4.00 17.08
N ILE A 124 9.28 3.31 17.02
CA ILE A 124 10.03 2.84 18.20
C ILE A 124 11.28 3.69 18.43
N GLU A 125 11.52 4.11 19.66
CA GLU A 125 12.80 4.70 20.07
C GLU A 125 13.71 3.57 20.57
N ILE A 126 14.86 3.31 19.92
CA ILE A 126 15.72 2.18 20.31
C ILE A 126 16.47 2.51 21.62
N ASP A 127 15.81 2.35 22.77
CA ASP A 127 16.39 2.60 24.10
C ASP A 127 16.85 1.29 24.78
N THR A 128 16.14 0.19 24.50
CA THR A 128 16.39 -1.11 25.12
C THR A 128 16.94 -2.16 24.14
N GLU A 129 17.61 -3.19 24.70
CA GLU A 129 18.08 -4.34 23.91
C GLU A 129 16.91 -5.15 23.31
N ALA A 130 15.74 -5.16 23.97
CA ALA A 130 14.55 -5.84 23.49
C ALA A 130 14.02 -5.24 22.18
N GLU A 131 13.96 -3.92 22.11
CA GLU A 131 13.55 -3.16 20.93
C GLU A 131 14.53 -3.37 19.77
N ARG A 132 15.84 -3.36 20.07
CA ARG A 132 16.87 -3.68 19.07
C ARG A 132 16.70 -5.10 18.52
N ALA A 133 16.50 -6.08 19.39
CA ALA A 133 16.30 -7.47 19.00
C ALA A 133 14.99 -7.68 18.22
N TRP A 134 13.96 -6.88 18.50
CA TRP A 134 12.71 -6.90 17.74
C TRP A 134 12.90 -6.33 16.32
N LEU A 135 13.59 -5.20 16.17
CA LEU A 135 13.91 -4.62 14.86
C LEU A 135 14.80 -5.54 14.01
N ASP A 136 15.78 -6.22 14.61
CA ASP A 136 16.62 -7.19 13.90
C ASP A 136 15.79 -8.37 13.38
N ARG A 137 14.85 -8.88 14.20
CA ARG A 137 13.89 -9.91 13.78
C ARG A 137 13.01 -9.42 12.63
N LEU A 138 12.51 -8.18 12.70
CA LEU A 138 11.69 -7.58 11.64
C LEU A 138 12.49 -7.47 10.33
N ALA A 139 13.70 -6.93 10.40
CA ALA A 139 14.59 -6.80 9.24
C ALA A 139 14.92 -8.17 8.62
N ASN A 140 15.20 -9.18 9.46
CA ASN A 140 15.46 -10.54 9.00
C ASN A 140 14.23 -11.12 8.27
N GLY A 141 13.04 -10.98 8.86
CA GLY A 141 11.79 -11.43 8.26
C GLY A 141 11.45 -10.74 6.94
N LEU A 142 11.87 -9.48 6.78
CA LEU A 142 11.73 -8.69 5.56
C LEU A 142 12.85 -8.90 4.54
N GLY A 143 13.87 -9.71 4.85
CA GLY A 143 15.01 -9.95 3.97
C GLY A 143 15.95 -8.74 3.82
N LEU A 144 15.95 -7.81 4.77
CA LEU A 144 16.77 -6.60 4.71
C LEU A 144 18.20 -6.86 5.16
N SER A 145 19.17 -6.51 4.31
CA SER A 145 20.58 -6.57 4.66
C SER A 145 20.95 -5.58 5.77
N PRO A 146 21.97 -5.86 6.60
CA PRO A 146 22.40 -4.98 7.68
C PRO A 146 22.83 -3.59 7.20
N ALA A 147 23.33 -3.48 5.97
CA ALA A 147 23.64 -2.19 5.35
C ALA A 147 22.38 -1.33 5.08
N VAL A 148 21.26 -1.98 4.72
CA VAL A 148 19.98 -1.30 4.49
C VAL A 148 19.35 -0.89 5.82
N GLN A 149 19.45 -1.74 6.84
CA GLN A 149 19.00 -1.42 8.19
C GLN A 149 19.69 -0.15 8.71
N LYS A 150 21.03 -0.14 8.73
CA LYS A 150 21.82 1.02 9.15
C LYS A 150 21.45 2.29 8.38
N PHE A 151 21.35 2.19 7.06
CA PHE A 151 20.98 3.34 6.23
C PHE A 151 19.62 3.93 6.61
N ILE A 152 18.62 3.10 6.93
CA ILE A 152 17.29 3.57 7.32
C ILE A 152 17.33 4.19 8.73
N GLU A 153 18.05 3.58 9.66
CA GLU A 153 18.19 4.07 11.03
C GLU A 153 18.94 5.41 11.08
N GLU A 154 20.01 5.57 10.28
CA GLU A 154 20.75 6.83 10.15
C GLU A 154 19.91 7.97 9.59
N GLN A 155 18.86 7.66 8.81
CA GLN A 155 17.94 8.65 8.25
C GLN A 155 16.81 9.03 9.22
N ASN A 156 16.66 8.29 10.31
CA ASN A 156 15.54 8.39 11.23
C ASN A 156 15.95 8.72 12.68
N GLY A 157 17.26 8.88 12.95
CA GLY A 157 17.81 9.48 14.16
C GLY A 157 18.17 10.94 13.97
#